data_AF-A0AAE1HQY6-F1
#
_entry.id   AF-A0AAE1HQY6-F1
#
_cell.length_a   1.000
_cell.length_b   1.000
_cell.length_c   1.000
_cell.angle_alpha   90.00
_cell.angle_beta   90.00
_cell.angle_gamma   90.00
#
_symmetry.space_group_name_H-M   'P 1'
#
loop_
_entity.id
_entity.type
_entity.pdbx_description
1 polymer ?
#
loop_
_entity_poly.entity_id
_entity_poly.type
_entity_poly.pdbx_seq_one_letter_code
_entity_poly.pdbx_strand_id
1 'polypeptide(L)'
;MLGLLLTFDTFTVGQFVSFTEDGCPDGHMSVREEGRPPTGGQWCGSAWGYTVYYSETRSLNLTLELRRLSEQVSSSSTTLLFYP
;
A
#
# COMPACT_ATOMS: atom_id res chain seq x y z
N MET A 1 -0.46 -12.72 -21.26
CA MET A 1 -0.20 -12.26 -19.89
C MET A 1 -0.52 -10.77 -19.87
N LEU A 2 -1.76 -10.39 -19.53
CA LEU A 2 -2.15 -8.99 -19.40
C LEU A 2 -2.55 -8.83 -17.93
N GLY A 3 -1.65 -8.23 -17.14
CA GLY A 3 -1.89 -7.88 -15.75
C GLY A 3 -2.65 -6.57 -15.61
N LEU A 4 -3.19 -6.30 -14.43
CA LEU A 4 -3.79 -5.02 -14.05
C LEU A 4 -2.72 -4.05 -13.53
N LEU A 5 -2.87 -2.76 -13.82
CA LEU A 5 -2.06 -1.68 -13.25
C LEU A 5 -2.92 -0.82 -12.31
N LEU A 6 -2.46 -0.62 -11.07
CA LEU A 6 -3.01 0.42 -10.20
C LEU A 6 -2.03 1.59 -10.13
N THR A 7 -2.54 2.81 -10.29
CA THR A 7 -1.78 4.06 -10.21
C THR A 7 -2.40 4.97 -9.17
N PHE A 8 -1.58 5.54 -8.29
CA PHE A 8 -2.01 6.47 -7.26
C PHE A 8 -1.37 7.84 -7.51
N ASP A 9 -2.18 8.86 -7.76
CA ASP A 9 -1.69 10.24 -7.88
C ASP A 9 -1.16 10.77 -6.55
N THR A 10 -1.80 10.37 -5.45
CA THR A 10 -1.37 10.63 -4.07
C THR A 10 -1.84 9.48 -3.19
N PHE A 11 -0.95 9.06 -2.29
CA PHE A 11 -1.24 8.04 -1.29
C PHE A 11 -0.96 8.61 0.10
N THR A 12 -1.95 8.53 1.00
CA THR A 12 -1.78 8.96 2.39
C THR A 12 -2.67 8.10 3.27
N VAL A 13 -2.07 7.19 4.03
CA VAL A 13 -2.78 6.25 4.90
C VAL A 13 -1.98 6.07 6.17
N GLY A 14 -2.47 6.55 7.31
CA GLY A 14 -1.80 6.36 8.61
C GLY A 14 -0.34 6.81 8.65
N GLN A 15 0.38 6.40 9.70
CA GLN A 15 1.82 6.63 9.83
C GLN A 15 2.59 5.31 9.82
N PHE A 16 3.74 5.30 9.14
CA PHE A 16 4.72 4.22 9.27
C PHE A 16 5.64 4.47 10.47
N VAL A 17 5.82 3.46 11.31
CA VAL A 17 6.64 3.54 12.53
C VAL A 17 7.87 2.64 12.44
N SER A 18 7.74 1.37 12.05
CA SER A 18 8.88 0.45 11.97
C SER A 18 8.60 -0.79 11.09
N PHE A 19 9.65 -1.43 10.59
CA PHE A 19 9.53 -2.66 9.80
C PHE A 19 9.40 -3.92 10.67
N THR A 20 9.76 -3.84 11.95
CA THR A 20 9.85 -5.01 12.85
C THR A 20 8.85 -4.97 13.98
N GLU A 21 8.35 -3.79 14.34
CA GLU A 21 7.47 -3.59 15.50
C GLU A 21 6.46 -2.49 15.18
N ASP A 22 5.18 -2.71 15.47
CA ASP A 22 4.10 -1.72 15.34
C ASP A 22 4.08 -0.94 14.01
N GLY A 23 4.31 -1.61 12.87
CA GLY A 23 4.67 -0.93 11.63
C GLY A 23 3.69 0.13 11.12
N CYS A 24 2.41 -0.20 10.98
CA CYS A 24 1.37 0.73 10.52
C CYS A 24 0.24 0.85 11.56
N PRO A 25 0.48 1.41 12.76
CA PRO A 25 -0.42 1.27 13.90
C PRO A 25 -1.76 1.99 13.65
N ASP A 26 -1.75 3.08 12.88
CA ASP A 26 -2.95 3.86 12.58
C ASP A 26 -3.85 3.23 11.52
N GLY A 27 -3.35 2.27 10.76
CA GLY A 27 -4.05 1.69 9.61
C GLY A 27 -3.14 1.51 8.41
N HIS A 28 -3.57 0.70 7.46
CA HIS A 28 -2.81 0.36 6.26
C HIS A 28 -3.71 0.00 5.09
N MET A 29 -3.16 0.10 3.89
CA MET A 29 -3.66 -0.55 2.69
C MET A 29 -3.03 -1.95 2.58
N SER A 30 -3.81 -2.93 2.13
CA SER A 30 -3.30 -4.24 1.67
C SER A 30 -3.90 -4.60 0.31
N VAL A 31 -3.23 -5.50 -0.41
CA VAL A 31 -3.60 -5.94 -1.76
C VAL A 31 -3.49 -7.45 -1.79
N ARG A 32 -4.53 -8.09 -2.33
CA ARG A 32 -4.59 -9.53 -2.50
C ARG A 32 -5.02 -9.85 -3.91
N GLU A 33 -4.17 -10.56 -4.63
CA GLU A 33 -4.42 -11.00 -6.00
C GLU A 33 -5.26 -12.28 -6.00
N GLU A 34 -6.22 -12.36 -6.93
CA GLU A 34 -7.07 -13.54 -7.05
C GLU A 34 -6.27 -14.77 -7.51
N GLY A 35 -6.46 -15.90 -6.83
CA GLY A 35 -5.76 -17.15 -7.16
C GLY A 35 -4.29 -17.19 -6.75
N ARG A 36 -3.80 -16.21 -5.99
CA ARG A 36 -2.44 -16.21 -5.42
C ARG A 36 -2.44 -16.28 -3.89
N PRO A 37 -1.38 -16.85 -3.29
CA PRO A 37 -1.18 -16.76 -1.85
C PRO A 37 -1.15 -15.29 -1.39
N PRO A 38 -1.63 -14.97 -0.17
CA PRO A 38 -1.42 -13.65 0.40
C PRO A 38 0.07 -13.32 0.45
N THR A 39 0.47 -12.18 -0.14
CA THR A 39 1.87 -11.72 -0.17
C THR A 39 2.28 -10.96 1.10
N GLY A 40 1.33 -10.66 2.00
CA GLY A 40 1.61 -10.16 3.35
C GLY A 40 2.04 -8.68 3.43
N GLY A 41 1.82 -7.89 2.38
CA GLY A 41 2.19 -6.48 2.37
C GLY A 41 1.16 -5.54 3.01
N GLN A 42 1.67 -4.60 3.81
CA GLN A 42 0.90 -3.50 4.41
C GLN A 42 1.57 -2.17 4.03
N TRP A 43 0.77 -1.19 3.61
CA TRP A 43 1.27 0.11 3.18
C TRP A 43 0.58 1.24 3.94
N CYS A 44 1.39 2.09 4.55
CA CYS A 44 0.97 3.28 5.27
C CYS A 44 2.04 4.39 5.10
N GLY A 45 1.74 5.59 5.58
CA GLY A 45 2.52 6.80 5.35
C GLY A 45 2.00 7.61 4.16
N SER A 46 2.83 8.54 3.71
CA SER A 46 2.52 9.48 2.63
C SER A 46 3.44 9.21 1.43
N ALA A 47 2.90 9.26 0.22
CA ALA A 47 3.66 9.22 -1.03
C ALA A 47 2.98 10.08 -2.10
N TRP A 48 3.79 10.71 -2.93
CA TRP A 48 3.37 11.57 -4.03
C TRP A 48 4.28 11.31 -5.24
N GLY A 49 3.72 11.40 -6.44
CA GLY A 49 4.41 11.02 -7.68
C GLY A 49 3.94 9.67 -8.23
N TYR A 50 4.76 9.01 -9.05
CA TYR A 50 4.37 7.80 -9.80
C TYR A 50 4.37 6.55 -8.91
N THR A 51 3.38 6.43 -8.03
CA THR A 51 3.18 5.25 -7.18
C THR A 51 2.31 4.22 -7.91
N VAL A 52 2.86 3.04 -8.16
CA VAL A 52 2.26 2.04 -9.05
C VAL A 52 2.31 0.65 -8.43
N TYR A 53 1.22 -0.12 -8.56
CA TYR A 53 1.17 -1.55 -8.25
C TYR A 53 0.90 -2.35 -9.52
N TYR A 54 1.79 -3.28 -9.85
CA TYR A 54 1.67 -4.19 -10.99
C TYR A 54 1.11 -5.53 -10.52
N SER A 55 -0.08 -5.89 -10.97
CA SER A 55 -0.66 -7.20 -10.70
C SER A 55 -0.29 -8.22 -11.77
N GLU A 56 0.01 -9.44 -11.36
CA GLU A 56 0.18 -10.59 -12.27
C GLU A 56 -1.16 -11.28 -12.60
N THR A 57 -2.25 -10.77 -12.04
CA THR A 57 -3.62 -11.29 -12.24
C THR A 57 -4.52 -10.22 -12.85
N ARG A 58 -5.75 -10.61 -13.21
CA ARG A 58 -6.75 -9.68 -13.78
C ARG A 58 -7.68 -9.08 -12.73
N SER A 59 -7.55 -9.51 -11.49
CA SER A 59 -8.50 -9.24 -10.42
C SER A 59 -7.75 -9.21 -9.09
N LEU A 60 -7.95 -8.14 -8.35
CA LEU A 60 -7.38 -7.98 -7.01
C LEU A 60 -8.41 -7.37 -6.08
N ASN A 61 -8.21 -7.63 -4.78
CA ASN A 61 -8.90 -6.93 -3.72
C ASN A 61 -7.92 -5.99 -3.03
N LEU A 62 -8.30 -4.72 -2.97
CA LEU A 62 -7.62 -3.70 -2.19
C LEU A 62 -8.42 -3.44 -0.93
N THR A 63 -7.79 -3.61 0.23
CA THR A 63 -8.41 -3.40 1.53
C THR A 63 -7.74 -2.22 2.20
N LEU A 64 -8.54 -1.24 2.64
CA LEU A 64 -8.09 -0.12 3.46
C LEU A 64 -8.62 -0.32 4.88
N GLU A 65 -7.72 -0.47 5.84
CA GLU A 65 -8.06 -0.53 7.26
C GLU A 65 -7.58 0.75 7.95
N LEU A 66 -8.48 1.44 8.64
CA LEU A 66 -8.16 2.63 9.44
C LEU A 66 -8.52 2.35 10.89
N ARG A 67 -7.52 2.40 11.76
CA ARG A 67 -7.65 2.21 13.22
C ARG A 67 -7.64 3.54 13.96
N ARG A 68 -6.87 4.51 13.45
CA ARG A 68 -6.81 5.87 13.96
C ARG A 68 -6.78 6.86 12.80
N LEU A 69 -7.55 7.93 12.91
CA LEU A 69 -7.44 9.07 12.00
C LEU A 69 -6.16 9.84 12.38
N SER A 70 -5.15 9.79 11.51
CA SER A 70 -3.91 10.54 11.69
C SER A 70 -4.10 11.99 11.23
N GLU A 71 -3.52 12.94 11.97
CA GLU A 71 -3.35 14.31 11.47
C GLU A 71 -2.26 14.28 10.40
N GLN A 72 -2.50 14.95 9.26
CA GLN A 72 -1.65 14.90 8.05
C GLN A 72 -0.15 14.93 8.35
N VAL A 73 0.55 13.82 8.08
CA VAL A 73 2.01 13.71 8.25
C VAL A 73 2.72 14.07 6.94
N SER A 74 3.80 14.85 7.09
CA SER A 74 4.67 15.40 6.06
C SER A 74 5.01 14.42 4.92
N SER A 75 4.87 14.91 3.69
CA SER A 75 5.08 14.23 2.43
C SER A 75 6.53 13.75 2.24
N SER A 76 6.75 12.44 2.29
CA SER A 76 8.01 11.79 1.86
C SER A 76 7.77 11.02 0.57
N SER A 77 8.69 11.08 -0.41
CA SER A 77 8.57 10.31 -1.66
C SER A 77 8.95 8.85 -1.39
N THR A 78 7.97 8.01 -1.06
CA THR A 78 8.18 6.56 -1.03
C THR A 78 7.80 5.99 -2.39
N THR A 79 8.80 5.62 -3.18
CA THR A 79 8.58 4.74 -4.33
C THR A 79 8.22 3.36 -3.76
N LEU A 80 6.96 2.96 -3.89
CA LEU A 80 6.56 1.58 -3.62
C LEU A 80 7.19 0.69 -4.72
N LEU A 81 8.44 0.27 -4.51
CA LEU A 81 9.09 -0.71 -5.34
C LEU A 81 8.63 -2.09 -4.90
N PHE A 82 7.66 -2.65 -5.63
CA PHE A 82 7.34 -4.07 -5.55
C PHE A 82 8.22 -4.83 -6.52
N TYR A 83 9.03 -5.74 -5.98
CA TYR A 83 9.36 -6.98 -6.66
C TYR A 83 8.72 -8.11 -5.84
N PRO A 84 8.10 -9.12 -6.47
CA PRO A 84 7.61 -10.31 -5.78
C PRO A 84 8.73 -11.06 -5.05
#